data_AF-A0A957RG40-F1
#
_entry.id   AF-A0A957RG40-F1
#
_cell.length_a   1.000
_cell.length_b   1.000
_cell.length_c   1.000
_cell.angle_alpha   90.00
_cell.angle_beta   90.00
_cell.angle_gamma   90.00
#
_symmetry.space_group_name_H-M   'P 1'
#
loop_
_entity.id
_entity.type
_entity.pdbx_description
1 polymer ?
#
loop_
_entity_poly.entity_id
_entity_poly.type
_entity_poly.pdbx_seq_one_letter_code
_entity_poly.pdbx_strand_id
1 'polypeptide(L)'
;MSAVSRSLQLISHKASFISQLARKNRDVPKVNLPYRELSSMGRRLNHLYQKVPPEVIWNTIDRDLDGLEKQVRQSLGNRISDTLPKRIIKYPKIQLFKQGEDFDLTSSVLALEITPFVDALTELQHIIDYVQNEPPSIVQIQYIGQNSPVGLALDGVAEAIRLFIDVVVPWRRLHAEEMAKLERQQKLTQIEVEKAEVLEKRANAVKQREEARKITMEIQEKRIDITLKVLQALPHNFSESEKVALTNQLLQPIKVLTDSQVLVTLPKNPRE
;
A
#
# COMPACT_ATOMS: atom_id res chain seq x y z
N MET A 1 8.98 -6.68 -42.10
CA MET A 1 8.55 -7.84 -41.28
C MET A 1 9.69 -8.20 -40.34
N SER A 2 9.42 -8.36 -39.04
CA SER A 2 10.44 -8.76 -38.07
C SER A 2 10.78 -10.25 -38.21
N ALA A 3 11.98 -10.65 -37.79
CA ALA A 3 12.39 -12.07 -37.77
C ALA A 3 11.39 -12.94 -36.97
N VAL A 4 10.82 -12.37 -35.89
CA VAL A 4 9.80 -13.02 -35.04
C VAL A 4 8.52 -13.31 -35.83
N SER A 5 8.02 -12.35 -36.61
CA SER A 5 6.83 -12.56 -37.45
C SER A 5 7.04 -13.67 -38.47
N ARG A 6 8.22 -13.74 -39.10
CA ARG A 6 8.56 -14.79 -40.07
C ARG A 6 8.65 -16.17 -39.42
N SER A 7 9.25 -16.26 -38.23
CA SER A 7 9.29 -17.52 -37.47
C SER A 7 7.90 -18.00 -37.08
N LEU A 8 7.02 -17.10 -36.62
CA LEU A 8 5.62 -17.46 -36.30
C LEU A 8 4.82 -17.92 -37.53
N GLN A 9 5.02 -17.28 -38.68
CA GLN A 9 4.42 -17.73 -39.94
C GLN A 9 4.86 -19.15 -40.30
N LEU A 10 6.16 -19.45 -40.17
CA LEU A 10 6.70 -20.79 -40.43
C LEU A 10 6.13 -21.83 -39.47
N ILE A 11 6.09 -21.52 -38.17
CA ILE A 11 5.52 -22.39 -37.14
C ILE A 11 4.03 -22.66 -37.44
N SER A 12 3.25 -21.62 -37.72
CA SER A 12 1.83 -21.71 -38.09
C SER A 12 1.62 -22.58 -39.33
N HIS A 13 2.43 -22.38 -40.37
CA HIS A 13 2.35 -23.15 -41.60
C HIS A 13 2.66 -24.64 -41.38
N LYS A 14 3.73 -24.95 -40.65
CA LYS A 14 4.11 -26.33 -40.33
C LYS A 14 3.10 -27.00 -39.40
N ALA A 15 2.56 -26.28 -38.42
CA ALA A 15 1.49 -26.77 -37.55
C ALA A 15 0.21 -27.11 -38.33
N SER A 16 -0.18 -26.26 -39.30
CA SER A 16 -1.29 -26.54 -40.21
C SER A 16 -1.04 -27.78 -41.07
N PHE A 17 0.19 -27.94 -41.57
CA PHE A 17 0.58 -29.10 -42.36
C PHE A 17 0.52 -30.41 -41.56
N ILE A 18 1.03 -30.41 -40.32
CA ILE A 18 0.92 -31.55 -39.40
C ILE A 18 -0.55 -31.90 -39.15
N SER A 19 -1.40 -30.89 -38.93
CA SER A 19 -2.84 -31.10 -38.74
C SER A 19 -3.52 -31.71 -39.96
N GLN A 20 -3.11 -31.32 -41.17
CA GLN A 20 -3.61 -31.91 -42.42
C GLN A 20 -3.14 -33.36 -42.60
N LEU A 21 -1.88 -33.64 -42.28
CA LEU A 21 -1.34 -35.01 -42.33
C LEU A 21 -2.04 -35.93 -41.33
N ALA A 22 -2.27 -35.48 -40.10
CA ALA A 22 -3.00 -36.23 -39.08
C ALA A 22 -4.45 -36.51 -39.47
N ARG A 23 -5.07 -35.66 -40.30
CA ARG A 23 -6.42 -35.92 -40.85
C ARG A 23 -6.43 -36.94 -41.98
N LYS A 24 -5.35 -37.00 -42.78
CA LYS A 24 -5.23 -37.90 -43.94
C LYS A 24 -4.75 -39.29 -43.55
N ASN A 25 -3.92 -39.41 -42.53
CA ASN A 25 -3.35 -40.68 -42.08
C ASN A 25 -4.10 -41.19 -40.85
N ARG A 26 -4.78 -42.35 -40.97
CA ARG A 26 -5.47 -42.98 -39.83
C ARG A 26 -4.54 -43.42 -38.70
N ASP A 27 -3.27 -43.68 -39.03
CA ASP A 27 -2.28 -44.20 -38.09
C ASP A 27 -1.56 -43.09 -37.30
N VAL A 28 -1.79 -41.82 -37.65
CA VAL A 28 -1.25 -40.69 -36.88
C VAL A 28 -2.26 -40.32 -35.80
N PRO A 29 -1.89 -40.33 -34.51
CA PRO A 29 -2.81 -39.95 -33.44
C PRO A 29 -3.34 -38.54 -33.71
N LYS A 30 -4.65 -38.35 -33.48
CA LYS A 30 -5.28 -37.03 -33.61
C LYS A 30 -4.69 -36.11 -32.55
N VAL A 31 -3.64 -35.38 -32.93
CA VAL A 31 -3.01 -34.43 -32.01
C VAL A 31 -3.91 -33.20 -31.91
N ASN A 32 -4.59 -33.05 -30.77
CA ASN A 32 -5.44 -31.90 -30.49
C ASN A 32 -4.56 -30.74 -30.03
N LEU A 33 -3.90 -30.12 -31.00
CA LEU A 33 -2.93 -29.09 -30.76
C LEU A 33 -3.63 -27.73 -30.56
N PRO A 34 -3.25 -26.89 -29.57
CA PRO A 34 -3.85 -25.58 -29.29
C PRO A 34 -3.41 -24.55 -30.35
N TYR A 35 -3.61 -24.87 -31.62
CA TYR A 35 -3.10 -24.12 -32.76
C TYR A 35 -4.06 -23.10 -33.31
N ARG A 36 -5.29 -23.03 -32.81
CA ARG A 36 -6.31 -22.17 -33.42
C ARG A 36 -5.85 -20.72 -33.40
N GLU A 37 -5.26 -20.28 -32.29
CA GLU A 37 -4.83 -18.90 -32.12
C GLU A 37 -3.48 -18.62 -32.81
N LEU A 38 -2.45 -19.45 -32.61
CA LEU A 38 -1.18 -19.38 -33.37
C LEU A 38 -1.39 -19.45 -34.90
N SER A 39 -2.28 -20.33 -35.38
CA SER A 39 -2.60 -20.44 -36.79
C SER A 39 -3.31 -19.19 -37.30
N SER A 40 -4.27 -18.67 -36.52
CA SER A 40 -4.92 -17.40 -36.85
C SER A 40 -3.92 -16.25 -36.90
N MET A 41 -2.94 -16.23 -35.98
CA MET A 41 -1.91 -15.20 -35.91
C MET A 41 -1.00 -15.24 -37.13
N GLY A 42 -0.55 -16.44 -37.53
CA GLY A 42 0.24 -16.60 -38.75
C GLY A 42 -0.51 -16.14 -40.01
N ARG A 43 -1.83 -16.35 -40.09
CA ARG A 43 -2.65 -15.81 -41.19
C ARG A 43 -2.72 -14.29 -41.15
N ARG A 44 -2.98 -13.69 -39.97
CA ARG A 44 -3.01 -12.23 -39.79
C ARG A 44 -1.68 -11.59 -40.19
N LEU A 45 -0.56 -12.21 -39.82
CA LEU A 45 0.78 -11.75 -40.19
C LEU A 45 1.09 -11.90 -41.69
N ASN A 46 0.42 -12.80 -42.42
CA ASN A 46 0.58 -12.96 -43.87
C ASN A 46 -0.21 -11.92 -44.67
N HIS A 47 -1.29 -11.37 -44.11
CA HIS A 47 -2.10 -10.36 -44.78
C HIS A 47 -1.46 -8.97 -44.59
N LEU A 48 -0.85 -8.43 -45.66
CA LEU A 48 -0.11 -7.16 -45.68
C LEU A 48 -0.90 -5.93 -45.16
N TYR A 49 -2.24 -6.01 -45.13
CA TYR A 49 -3.12 -4.93 -44.68
C TYR A 49 -3.48 -5.01 -43.17
N GLN A 50 -3.15 -6.09 -42.48
CA GLN A 50 -3.40 -6.21 -41.03
C GLN A 50 -2.15 -5.86 -40.23
N LYS A 51 -2.13 -4.66 -39.65
CA LYS A 51 -1.13 -4.31 -38.64
C LYS A 51 -1.47 -5.01 -37.33
N VAL A 52 -0.71 -6.05 -36.99
CA VAL A 52 -0.82 -6.72 -35.69
C VAL A 52 0.07 -6.00 -34.68
N PRO A 53 -0.46 -5.55 -33.53
CA PRO A 53 0.35 -4.95 -32.47
C PRO A 53 1.39 -5.95 -31.95
N PRO A 54 2.65 -5.53 -31.70
CA PRO A 54 3.70 -6.41 -31.17
C PRO A 54 3.31 -7.14 -29.89
N GLU A 55 2.52 -6.51 -29.02
CA GLU A 55 2.08 -7.06 -27.74
C GLU A 55 1.22 -8.30 -27.94
N VAL A 56 0.36 -8.27 -28.96
CA VAL A 56 -0.52 -9.39 -29.32
C VAL A 56 0.30 -10.57 -29.85
N ILE A 57 1.40 -10.29 -30.55
CA ILE A 57 2.34 -11.31 -31.04
C ILE A 57 3.04 -11.99 -29.85
N TRP A 58 3.55 -11.20 -28.90
CA TRP A 58 4.22 -11.72 -27.71
C TRP A 58 3.29 -12.51 -26.80
N ASN A 59 2.09 -12.01 -26.52
CA ASN A 59 1.10 -12.74 -25.71
C ASN A 59 0.74 -14.10 -26.32
N THR A 60 0.66 -14.17 -27.65
CA THR A 60 0.39 -15.44 -28.35
C THR A 60 1.59 -16.40 -28.25
N ILE A 61 2.82 -15.88 -28.32
CA ILE A 61 4.04 -16.69 -28.14
C ILE A 61 4.08 -17.27 -26.72
N ASP A 62 3.87 -16.44 -25.70
CA ASP A 62 4.00 -16.88 -24.30
C ASP A 62 2.93 -17.89 -23.92
N ARG A 63 1.70 -17.69 -24.39
CA ARG A 63 0.58 -18.57 -24.05
C ARG A 63 0.63 -19.92 -24.77
N ASP A 64 0.94 -19.93 -26.08
CA ASP A 64 0.66 -21.09 -26.93
C ASP A 64 1.91 -21.91 -27.30
N LEU A 65 3.11 -21.31 -27.25
CA LEU A 65 4.33 -21.96 -27.74
C LEU A 65 4.77 -23.13 -26.84
N ASP A 66 4.60 -23.01 -25.52
CA ASP A 66 4.96 -24.07 -24.57
C ASP A 66 4.07 -25.31 -24.72
N GLY A 67 2.76 -25.10 -24.90
CA GLY A 67 1.82 -26.19 -25.17
C GLY A 67 2.17 -26.91 -26.48
N LEU A 68 2.51 -26.13 -27.51
CA LEU A 68 2.96 -26.64 -28.80
C LEU A 68 4.24 -27.47 -28.68
N GLU A 69 5.26 -26.97 -27.98
CA GLU A 69 6.52 -27.70 -27.79
C GLU A 69 6.30 -29.03 -27.07
N LYS A 70 5.55 -29.02 -25.95
CA LYS A 70 5.25 -30.23 -25.17
C LYS A 70 4.56 -31.29 -26.02
N GLN A 71 3.59 -30.91 -26.83
CA GLN A 71 2.85 -31.87 -27.64
C GLN A 71 3.65 -32.37 -28.85
N VAL A 72 4.49 -31.52 -29.46
CA VAL A 72 5.43 -31.98 -30.50
C VAL A 72 6.41 -33.00 -29.91
N ARG A 73 6.91 -32.75 -28.70
CA ARG A 73 7.77 -33.71 -27.99
C ARG A 73 7.06 -35.02 -27.68
N GLN A 74 5.84 -34.96 -27.18
CA GLN A 74 5.02 -36.15 -26.94
C GLN A 74 4.74 -36.93 -28.23
N SER A 75 4.44 -36.23 -29.33
CA SER A 75 4.06 -36.85 -30.61
C SER A 75 5.26 -37.50 -31.32
N LEU A 76 6.46 -36.94 -31.16
CA LEU A 76 7.68 -37.50 -31.74
C LEU A 76 8.36 -38.53 -30.82
N GLY A 77 7.95 -38.64 -29.56
CA GLY A 77 8.45 -39.62 -28.59
C GLY A 77 9.98 -39.57 -28.44
N ASN A 78 10.61 -40.74 -28.29
CA ASN A 78 12.06 -40.91 -28.15
C ASN A 78 12.87 -40.63 -29.43
N ARG A 79 12.23 -40.21 -30.54
CA ARG A 79 12.92 -39.87 -31.80
C ARG A 79 13.46 -38.45 -31.82
N ILE A 80 13.05 -37.61 -30.86
CA ILE A 80 13.74 -36.36 -30.56
C ILE A 80 14.98 -36.76 -29.78
N SER A 81 16.14 -36.66 -30.43
CA SER A 81 17.42 -36.83 -29.76
C SER A 81 17.47 -35.92 -28.52
N ASP A 82 17.98 -36.43 -27.39
CA ASP A 82 18.29 -35.62 -26.20
C ASP A 82 19.27 -34.47 -26.51
N THR A 83 19.91 -34.51 -27.70
CA THR A 83 20.76 -33.44 -28.23
C THR A 83 20.01 -32.28 -28.89
N LEU A 84 18.69 -32.38 -29.11
CA LEU A 84 17.90 -31.22 -29.54
C LEU A 84 17.80 -30.27 -28.36
N PRO A 85 18.31 -29.02 -28.48
CA PRO A 85 18.32 -28.08 -27.37
C PRO A 85 16.90 -27.96 -26.83
N LYS A 86 16.70 -28.38 -25.57
CA LYS A 86 15.54 -27.97 -24.79
C LYS A 86 15.50 -26.46 -24.89
N ARG A 87 14.31 -25.87 -25.05
CA ARG A 87 14.16 -24.42 -25.05
C ARG A 87 14.88 -23.91 -23.80
N ILE A 88 16.08 -23.36 -23.99
CA ILE A 88 16.74 -22.58 -22.97
C ILE A 88 15.80 -21.40 -22.91
N ILE A 89 14.95 -21.38 -21.88
CA ILE A 89 14.15 -20.22 -21.57
C ILE A 89 15.21 -19.14 -21.37
N LYS A 90 15.46 -18.32 -22.40
CA LYS A 90 16.20 -17.08 -22.22
C LYS A 90 15.37 -16.35 -21.18
N TYR A 91 15.92 -16.31 -19.97
CA TYR A 91 15.18 -16.07 -18.75
C TYR A 91 14.29 -14.84 -18.87
N PRO A 92 13.11 -14.83 -18.24
CA PRO A 92 12.20 -13.71 -18.32
C PRO A 92 12.97 -12.45 -17.91
N LYS A 93 12.93 -11.41 -18.74
CA LYS A 93 13.44 -10.09 -18.36
C LYS A 93 12.80 -9.74 -17.01
N ILE A 94 13.61 -9.67 -15.96
CA ILE A 94 13.10 -9.30 -14.65
C ILE A 94 12.78 -7.81 -14.74
N GLN A 95 11.51 -7.48 -14.54
CA GLN A 95 11.07 -6.10 -14.40
C GLN A 95 11.21 -5.73 -12.94
N LEU A 96 12.24 -4.94 -12.62
CA LEU A 96 12.57 -4.60 -11.22
C LEU A 96 11.61 -3.55 -10.63
N PHE A 97 11.07 -2.67 -11.48
CA PHE A 97 10.26 -1.52 -11.05
C PHE A 97 8.90 -1.52 -11.75
N LYS A 98 7.83 -1.21 -11.02
CA LYS A 98 6.47 -1.07 -11.57
C LYS A 98 6.22 0.36 -12.06
N GLN A 99 5.43 0.45 -13.13
CA GLN A 99 4.96 1.66 -13.81
C GLN A 99 4.47 2.77 -12.87
N GLY A 100 4.92 4.01 -13.12
CA GLY A 100 4.31 5.23 -12.55
C GLY A 100 5.28 6.40 -12.39
N GLU A 101 6.56 6.12 -12.21
CA GLU A 101 7.59 7.15 -12.03
C GLU A 101 8.61 7.05 -13.16
N ASP A 102 9.07 8.20 -13.67
CA ASP A 102 10.21 8.29 -14.57
C ASP A 102 11.43 7.76 -13.82
N PHE A 103 11.72 6.48 -14.01
CA PHE A 103 12.80 5.79 -13.33
C PHE A 103 14.09 5.98 -14.13
N ASP A 104 14.94 6.89 -13.66
CA ASP A 104 16.25 7.12 -14.24
C ASP A 104 17.27 6.09 -13.71
N LEU A 105 17.86 5.34 -14.64
CA LEU A 105 18.94 4.40 -14.33
C LEU A 105 20.22 5.18 -13.99
N THR A 106 20.30 5.65 -12.75
CA THR A 106 21.45 6.38 -12.22
C THR A 106 22.49 5.41 -11.63
N SER A 107 23.74 5.88 -11.50
CA SER A 107 24.80 5.14 -10.81
C SER A 107 24.41 4.75 -9.38
N SER A 108 23.70 5.64 -8.67
CA SER A 108 23.20 5.37 -7.31
C SER A 108 22.16 4.25 -7.28
N VAL A 109 21.22 4.23 -8.23
CA VAL A 109 20.23 3.15 -8.34
C VAL A 109 20.89 1.81 -8.64
N LEU A 110 21.88 1.79 -9.55
CA LEU A 110 22.63 0.59 -9.84
C LEU A 110 23.31 0.05 -8.59
N ALA A 111 24.00 0.90 -7.83
CA ALA A 111 24.75 0.50 -6.66
C ALA A 111 23.88 0.15 -5.44
N LEU A 112 22.77 0.87 -5.22
CA LEU A 112 21.95 0.73 -4.01
C LEU A 112 20.81 -0.26 -4.15
N GLU A 113 20.31 -0.49 -5.37
CA GLU A 113 19.13 -1.33 -5.58
C GLU A 113 19.44 -2.54 -6.45
N ILE A 114 20.08 -2.33 -7.61
CA ILE A 114 20.29 -3.42 -8.58
C ILE A 114 21.41 -4.36 -8.11
N THR A 115 22.56 -3.82 -7.68
CA THR A 115 23.70 -4.62 -7.22
C THR A 115 23.32 -5.52 -6.04
N PRO A 116 22.73 -5.02 -4.93
CA PRO A 116 22.36 -5.89 -3.82
C PRO A 116 21.31 -6.94 -4.20
N PHE A 117 20.41 -6.63 -5.15
CA PHE A 117 19.46 -7.60 -5.67
C PHE A 117 20.13 -8.72 -6.46
N VAL A 118 21.09 -8.39 -7.33
CA VAL A 118 21.87 -9.39 -8.08
C VAL A 118 22.75 -10.22 -7.14
N ASP A 119 23.35 -9.60 -6.14
CA ASP A 119 24.17 -10.29 -5.14
C ASP A 119 23.32 -11.29 -4.35
N ALA A 120 22.12 -10.88 -3.89
CA ALA A 120 21.20 -11.78 -3.19
C ALA A 120 20.73 -12.95 -4.07
N LEU A 121 20.47 -12.74 -5.37
CA LEU A 121 20.15 -13.82 -6.30
C LEU A 121 21.34 -14.76 -6.51
N THR A 122 22.55 -14.22 -6.55
CA THR A 122 23.79 -15.00 -6.71
C THR A 122 24.04 -15.87 -5.49
N GLU A 123 23.94 -15.31 -4.29
CA GLU A 123 24.06 -16.07 -3.04
C GLU A 123 22.99 -17.15 -2.93
N LEU A 124 21.73 -16.83 -3.28
CA LEU A 124 20.65 -17.81 -3.29
C LEU A 124 20.95 -18.96 -4.27
N GLN A 125 21.47 -18.66 -5.47
CA GLN A 125 21.85 -19.69 -6.42
C GLN A 125 22.98 -20.56 -5.86
N HIS A 126 24.01 -19.98 -5.25
CA HIS A 126 25.11 -20.76 -4.66
C HIS A 126 24.64 -21.68 -3.54
N ILE A 127 23.65 -21.25 -2.74
CA ILE A 127 23.00 -22.12 -1.75
C ILE A 127 22.26 -23.27 -2.44
N ILE A 128 21.55 -23.01 -3.53
CA ILE A 128 20.86 -24.05 -4.31
C ILE A 128 21.86 -25.04 -4.88
N ASP A 129 22.93 -24.56 -5.51
CA ASP A 129 23.99 -25.38 -6.09
C ASP A 129 24.62 -26.27 -5.01
N TYR A 130 24.92 -25.69 -3.84
CA TYR A 130 25.44 -26.43 -2.69
C TYR A 130 24.49 -27.54 -2.23
N VAL A 131 23.20 -27.25 -2.09
CA VAL A 131 22.18 -28.25 -1.68
C VAL A 131 22.03 -29.35 -2.73
N GLN A 132 22.22 -29.03 -4.01
CA GLN A 132 22.15 -29.99 -5.13
C GLN A 132 23.46 -30.76 -5.34
N ASN A 133 24.53 -30.43 -4.61
CA ASN A 133 25.90 -30.92 -4.83
C ASN A 133 26.45 -30.59 -6.23
N GLU A 134 26.06 -29.45 -6.78
CA GLU A 134 26.59 -28.92 -8.03
C GLU A 134 27.72 -27.91 -7.76
N PRO A 135 28.69 -27.73 -8.69
CA PRO A 135 29.68 -26.68 -8.56
C PRO A 135 29.00 -25.30 -8.61
N PRO A 136 29.56 -24.28 -7.93
CA PRO A 136 28.95 -22.96 -7.86
C PRO A 136 28.82 -22.33 -9.25
N SER A 137 27.60 -21.89 -9.58
CA SER A 137 27.26 -21.26 -10.84
C SER A 137 27.92 -19.89 -10.98
N ILE A 138 28.41 -19.60 -12.19
CA ILE A 138 28.95 -18.28 -12.52
C ILE A 138 27.80 -17.40 -13.01
N VAL A 139 27.48 -16.37 -12.24
CA VAL A 139 26.41 -15.43 -12.57
C VAL A 139 26.95 -14.31 -13.46
N GLN A 140 26.31 -14.10 -14.62
CA GLN A 140 26.71 -13.07 -15.58
C GLN A 140 25.56 -12.14 -15.91
N ILE A 141 25.81 -10.82 -15.86
CA ILE A 141 24.85 -9.82 -16.32
C ILE A 141 24.97 -9.71 -17.84
N GLN A 142 23.95 -10.17 -18.56
CA GLN A 142 23.93 -10.11 -20.03
C GLN A 142 23.47 -8.74 -20.53
N TYR A 143 22.50 -8.14 -19.84
CA TYR A 143 21.88 -6.89 -20.29
C TYR A 143 21.24 -6.15 -19.13
N ILE A 144 21.45 -4.83 -19.12
CA ILE A 144 20.71 -3.86 -18.30
C ILE A 144 20.09 -2.85 -19.27
N GLY A 145 18.77 -2.71 -19.24
CA GLY A 145 18.03 -1.79 -20.09
C GLY A 145 17.23 -0.78 -19.28
N GLN A 146 17.34 0.50 -19.64
CA GLN A 146 16.61 1.60 -19.00
C GLN A 146 15.16 1.77 -19.50
N ASN A 147 14.68 0.93 -20.42
CA ASN A 147 13.29 1.03 -20.88
C ASN A 147 12.37 0.81 -19.68
N SER A 148 11.57 1.80 -19.25
CA SER A 148 10.64 1.59 -18.13
C SER A 148 9.64 0.49 -18.51
N PRO A 149 9.62 -0.65 -17.80
CA PRO A 149 10.35 -0.99 -16.58
C PRO A 149 11.78 -1.53 -16.79
N VAL A 150 12.75 -1.09 -15.96
CA VAL A 150 14.16 -1.51 -16.07
C VAL A 150 14.26 -3.02 -16.22
N GLY A 151 14.83 -3.44 -17.35
CA GLY A 151 14.98 -4.84 -17.72
C GLY A 151 16.37 -5.33 -17.37
N LEU A 152 16.45 -6.35 -16.53
CA LEU A 152 17.69 -7.04 -16.20
C LEU A 152 17.66 -8.46 -16.79
N ALA A 153 18.72 -8.82 -17.53
CA ALA A 153 18.94 -10.18 -18.01
C ALA A 153 20.20 -10.75 -17.35
N LEU A 154 20.01 -11.83 -16.61
CA LEU A 154 21.07 -12.55 -15.90
C LEU A 154 21.19 -13.97 -16.47
N ASP A 155 22.41 -14.49 -16.48
CA ASP A 155 22.71 -15.89 -16.74
C ASP A 155 23.20 -16.57 -15.46
N GLY A 156 22.98 -17.87 -15.35
CA GLY A 156 23.46 -18.67 -14.22
C GLY A 156 22.66 -18.54 -12.91
N VAL A 157 21.47 -17.92 -12.89
CA VAL A 157 20.60 -17.76 -11.69
C VAL A 157 19.19 -18.31 -11.90
N ALA A 158 19.06 -19.33 -12.74
CA ALA A 158 17.77 -19.86 -13.19
C ALA A 158 16.88 -20.32 -12.03
N GLU A 159 17.44 -21.15 -11.17
CA GLU A 159 16.72 -21.80 -10.09
C GLU A 159 16.42 -20.80 -8.97
N ALA A 160 17.35 -19.88 -8.69
CA ALA A 160 17.14 -18.78 -7.77
C ALA A 160 15.99 -17.86 -8.20
N ILE A 161 15.94 -17.46 -9.49
CA ILE A 161 14.83 -16.66 -10.03
C ILE A 161 13.51 -17.42 -9.92
N ARG A 162 13.48 -18.72 -10.24
CA ARG A 162 12.27 -19.54 -10.13
C ARG A 162 11.76 -19.55 -8.69
N LEU A 163 12.64 -19.86 -7.72
CA LEU A 163 12.29 -19.87 -6.30
C LEU A 163 11.79 -18.50 -5.82
N PHE A 164 12.45 -17.43 -6.25
CA PHE A 164 12.05 -16.07 -5.92
C PHE A 164 10.63 -15.75 -6.42
N ILE A 165 10.32 -16.11 -7.67
CA ILE A 165 8.99 -15.89 -8.26
C ILE A 165 7.93 -16.75 -7.56
N ASP A 166 8.23 -18.02 -7.29
CA ASP A 166 7.24 -18.98 -6.78
C ASP A 166 6.97 -18.80 -5.29
N VAL A 167 7.96 -18.36 -4.51
CA VAL A 167 7.88 -18.29 -3.05
C VAL A 167 7.85 -16.85 -2.54
N VAL A 168 8.85 -16.05 -2.93
CA VAL A 168 9.07 -14.72 -2.34
C VAL A 168 8.04 -13.71 -2.85
N VAL A 169 7.71 -13.73 -4.15
CA VAL A 169 6.74 -12.78 -4.71
C VAL A 169 5.34 -12.95 -4.11
N PRO A 170 4.75 -14.16 -4.00
CA PRO A 170 3.47 -14.36 -3.31
C PRO A 170 3.53 -13.95 -1.84
N TRP A 171 4.58 -14.34 -1.13
CA TRP A 171 4.76 -13.97 0.28
C TRP A 171 4.79 -12.44 0.46
N ARG A 172 5.54 -11.71 -0.38
CA ARG A 172 5.58 -10.23 -0.34
C ARG A 172 4.21 -9.61 -0.56
N ARG A 173 3.38 -10.18 -1.44
CA ARG A 173 2.01 -9.69 -1.69
C ARG A 173 1.13 -9.87 -0.46
N LEU A 174 1.11 -11.09 0.11
CA LEU A 174 0.32 -11.39 1.31
C LEU A 174 0.77 -10.53 2.50
N HIS A 175 2.08 -10.44 2.71
CA HIS A 175 2.64 -9.65 3.80
C HIS A 175 2.31 -8.15 3.64
N ALA A 176 2.37 -7.60 2.42
CA ALA A 176 1.97 -6.21 2.18
C ALA A 176 0.49 -5.97 2.50
N GLU A 177 -0.39 -6.92 2.19
CA GLU A 177 -1.82 -6.86 2.56
C GLU A 177 -2.02 -6.92 4.08
N GLU A 178 -1.29 -7.79 4.78
CA GLU A 178 -1.32 -7.89 6.25
C GLU A 178 -0.83 -6.60 6.91
N MET A 179 0.28 -6.06 6.45
CA MET A 179 0.81 -4.78 6.95
C MET A 179 -0.18 -3.63 6.72
N ALA A 180 -0.81 -3.57 5.54
CA ALA A 180 -1.86 -2.59 5.27
C ALA A 180 -3.09 -2.76 6.18
N LYS A 181 -3.44 -3.99 6.58
CA LYS A 181 -4.51 -4.25 7.56
C LYS A 181 -4.11 -3.78 8.96
N LEU A 182 -2.90 -4.11 9.40
CA LEU A 182 -2.37 -3.68 10.70
C LEU A 182 -2.30 -2.17 10.80
N GLU A 183 -1.83 -1.48 9.76
CA GLU A 183 -1.79 -0.01 9.72
C GLU A 183 -3.18 0.61 9.83
N ARG A 184 -4.18 0.03 9.14
CA ARG A 184 -5.58 0.48 9.28
C ARG A 184 -6.12 0.26 10.70
N GLN A 185 -5.83 -0.88 11.31
CA GLN A 185 -6.25 -1.16 12.69
C GLN A 185 -5.61 -0.18 13.67
N GLN A 186 -4.31 0.10 13.54
CA GLN A 186 -3.61 1.08 14.36
C GLN A 186 -4.25 2.47 14.24
N LYS A 187 -4.54 2.93 13.01
CA LYS A 187 -5.22 4.21 12.78
C LYS A 187 -6.61 4.25 13.42
N LEU A 188 -7.39 3.16 13.33
CA LEU A 188 -8.70 3.09 13.99
C LEU A 188 -8.59 3.16 15.50
N THR A 189 -7.66 2.40 16.10
CA THR A 189 -7.44 2.45 17.55
C THR A 189 -6.98 3.83 18.02
N GLN A 190 -6.13 4.50 17.23
CA GLN A 190 -5.69 5.86 17.54
C GLN A 190 -6.86 6.85 17.51
N ILE A 191 -7.74 6.76 16.51
CA ILE A 191 -8.96 7.56 16.44
C ILE A 191 -9.88 7.32 17.65
N GLU A 192 -9.98 6.07 18.13
CA GLU A 192 -10.79 5.73 19.31
C GLU A 192 -10.21 6.35 20.60
N VAL A 193 -8.89 6.28 20.78
CA VAL A 193 -8.19 6.91 21.91
C VAL A 193 -8.39 8.43 21.87
N GLU A 194 -8.18 9.07 20.72
CA GLU A 194 -8.38 10.51 20.55
C GLU A 194 -9.83 10.94 20.83
N LYS A 195 -10.81 10.13 20.41
CA LYS A 195 -12.23 10.36 20.73
C LYS A 195 -12.49 10.26 22.23
N ALA A 196 -11.92 9.27 22.91
CA ALA A 196 -12.08 9.12 24.35
C ALA A 196 -11.49 10.32 25.11
N GLU A 197 -10.30 10.79 24.72
CA GLU A 197 -9.68 11.98 25.32
C GLU A 197 -10.51 13.25 25.11
N VAL A 198 -11.07 13.43 23.91
CA VAL A 198 -11.95 14.58 23.62
C VAL A 198 -13.21 14.53 24.46
N LEU A 199 -13.81 13.35 24.65
CA LEU A 199 -14.99 13.18 25.50
C LEU A 199 -14.67 13.45 26.97
N GLU A 200 -13.53 12.99 27.47
CA GLU A 200 -13.09 13.25 28.83
C GLU A 200 -12.85 14.75 29.08
N LYS A 201 -12.12 15.42 28.16
CA LYS A 201 -11.90 16.87 28.23
C LYS A 201 -13.22 17.66 28.22
N ARG A 202 -14.20 17.23 27.42
CA ARG A 202 -15.54 17.84 27.39
C ARG A 202 -16.30 17.62 28.71
N ALA A 203 -16.28 16.41 29.25
CA ALA A 203 -16.92 16.09 30.53
C ALA A 203 -16.32 16.93 31.67
N ASN A 204 -15.00 17.06 31.72
CA ASN A 204 -14.30 17.87 32.71
C ASN A 204 -14.61 19.36 32.55
N ALA A 205 -14.66 19.88 31.32
CA ALA A 205 -15.05 21.27 31.07
C ALA A 205 -16.49 21.58 31.50
N VAL A 206 -17.42 20.62 31.34
CA VAL A 206 -18.81 20.76 31.81
C VAL A 206 -18.85 20.79 33.33
N LYS A 207 -18.17 19.85 34.02
CA LYS A 207 -18.08 19.83 35.49
C LYS A 207 -17.52 21.14 36.05
N GLN A 208 -16.41 21.63 35.49
CA GLN A 208 -15.80 22.90 35.90
C GLN A 208 -16.75 24.10 35.71
N ARG A 209 -17.54 24.12 34.63
CA ARG A 209 -18.56 25.15 34.41
C ARG A 209 -19.70 25.08 35.43
N GLU A 210 -20.14 23.87 35.78
CA GLU A 210 -21.17 23.67 36.80
C GLU A 210 -20.67 24.10 38.19
N GLU A 211 -19.44 23.73 38.55
CA GLU A 211 -18.80 24.17 39.80
C GLU A 211 -18.63 25.69 39.86
N ALA A 212 -18.12 26.30 38.78
CA ALA A 212 -18.01 27.76 38.69
C ALA A 212 -19.38 28.44 38.78
N ARG A 213 -20.43 27.85 38.21
CA ARG A 213 -21.81 28.35 38.31
C ARG A 213 -22.35 28.27 39.74
N LYS A 214 -22.08 27.17 40.46
CA LYS A 214 -22.45 27.03 41.88
C LYS A 214 -21.75 28.09 42.75
N ILE A 215 -20.44 28.25 42.58
CA ILE A 215 -19.65 29.24 43.32
C ILE A 215 -20.17 30.66 43.05
N THR A 216 -20.47 31.00 41.80
CA THR A 216 -21.01 32.32 41.45
C THR A 216 -22.39 32.58 42.06
N MET A 217 -23.26 31.56 42.12
CA MET A 217 -24.54 31.65 42.82
C MET A 217 -24.37 31.85 44.33
N GLU A 218 -23.47 31.09 44.98
CA GLU A 218 -23.17 31.25 46.41
C GLU A 218 -22.61 32.64 46.74
N ILE A 219 -21.73 33.18 45.88
CA ILE A 219 -21.20 34.55 46.04
C ILE A 219 -22.34 35.57 45.92
N GLN A 220 -23.28 35.38 44.98
CA GLN A 220 -24.44 36.25 44.85
C GLN A 220 -25.35 36.19 46.07
N GLU A 221 -25.66 34.99 46.60
CA GLU A 221 -26.43 34.84 47.84
C GLU A 221 -25.78 35.57 49.00
N LYS A 222 -24.47 35.38 49.21
CA LYS A 222 -23.72 36.07 50.26
C LYS A 222 -23.73 37.59 50.09
N ARG A 223 -23.67 38.08 48.86
CA ARG A 223 -23.80 39.53 48.58
C ARG A 223 -25.17 40.06 48.93
N ILE A 224 -26.23 39.31 48.60
CA ILE A 224 -27.61 39.67 48.97
C ILE A 224 -27.73 39.72 50.50
N ASP A 225 -27.23 38.71 51.21
CA ASP A 225 -27.24 38.66 52.68
C ASP A 225 -26.50 39.85 53.31
N ILE A 226 -25.31 40.17 52.82
CA ILE A 226 -24.57 41.38 53.26
C ILE A 226 -25.38 42.65 52.99
N THR A 227 -26.00 42.76 51.82
CA THR A 227 -26.82 43.93 51.45
C THR A 227 -28.00 44.09 52.40
N LEU A 228 -28.69 42.99 52.74
CA LEU A 228 -29.79 43.00 53.69
C LEU A 228 -29.33 43.39 55.09
N LYS A 229 -28.19 42.88 55.55
CA LYS A 229 -27.59 43.26 56.84
C LYS A 229 -27.24 44.75 56.90
N VAL A 230 -26.69 45.31 55.82
CA VAL A 230 -26.41 46.76 55.71
C VAL A 230 -27.70 47.57 55.80
N LEU A 231 -28.75 47.16 55.08
CA LEU A 231 -30.06 47.84 55.12
C LEU A 231 -30.71 47.78 56.51
N GLN A 232 -30.58 46.65 57.22
CA GLN A 232 -31.09 46.49 58.59
C GLN A 232 -30.34 47.34 59.63
N ALA A 233 -29.07 47.64 59.39
CA ALA A 233 -28.27 48.49 60.28
C ALA A 233 -28.59 49.99 60.13
N LEU A 234 -29.35 50.38 59.09
CA LEU A 234 -29.78 51.76 58.90
C LEU A 234 -31.01 52.08 59.78
N PRO A 235 -31.08 53.27 60.40
CA PRO A 235 -32.14 53.63 61.37
C PRO A 235 -33.53 53.90 60.74
N HIS A 236 -33.75 53.56 59.46
CA HIS A 236 -34.99 53.84 58.73
C HIS A 236 -35.77 52.55 58.45
N ASN A 237 -37.08 52.58 58.71
CA ASN A 237 -37.96 51.44 58.52
C ASN A 237 -38.54 51.48 57.09
N PHE A 238 -37.80 50.94 56.12
CA PHE A 238 -38.19 50.89 54.71
C PHE A 238 -39.34 49.90 54.48
N SER A 239 -40.24 50.21 53.53
CA SER A 239 -41.25 49.26 53.06
C SER A 239 -40.60 48.09 52.30
N GLU A 240 -41.29 46.95 52.19
CA GLU A 240 -40.83 45.77 51.42
C GLU A 240 -40.44 46.12 49.98
N SER A 241 -41.24 46.97 49.32
CA SER A 241 -40.98 47.38 47.93
C SER A 241 -39.72 48.26 47.78
N GLU A 242 -39.47 49.14 48.75
CA GLU A 242 -38.28 50.00 48.76
C GLU A 242 -37.02 49.20 49.11
N LYS A 243 -37.13 48.21 50.01
CA LYS A 243 -36.03 47.30 50.32
C LYS A 243 -35.55 46.57 49.06
N VAL A 244 -36.47 46.00 48.28
CA VAL A 244 -36.12 45.31 47.02
C VAL A 244 -35.44 46.25 46.02
N ALA A 245 -35.94 47.48 45.87
CA ALA A 245 -35.33 48.48 44.97
C ALA A 245 -33.92 48.88 45.43
N LEU A 246 -33.73 49.13 46.72
CA LEU A 246 -32.43 49.50 47.31
C LEU A 246 -31.45 48.32 47.31
N THR A 247 -31.90 47.08 47.54
CA THR A 247 -31.06 45.88 47.43
C THR A 247 -30.49 45.76 46.02
N ASN A 248 -31.32 45.95 44.99
CA ASN A 248 -30.87 45.92 43.60
C ASN A 248 -29.86 47.04 43.27
N GLN A 249 -30.02 48.24 43.86
CA GLN A 249 -29.07 49.35 43.69
C GLN A 249 -27.75 49.11 44.43
N LEU A 250 -27.79 48.53 45.63
CA LEU A 250 -26.61 48.30 46.48
C LEU A 250 -25.79 47.06 46.09
N LEU A 251 -26.37 46.13 45.34
CA LEU A 251 -25.66 44.92 44.88
C LEU A 251 -24.42 45.22 44.03
N GLN A 252 -24.45 46.26 43.18
CA GLN A 252 -23.29 46.64 42.36
C GLN A 252 -22.14 47.26 43.19
N PRO A 253 -22.39 48.27 44.06
CA PRO A 253 -21.36 48.75 44.98
C PRO A 253 -20.77 47.65 45.88
N ILE A 254 -21.61 46.78 46.45
CA ILE A 254 -21.16 45.67 47.30
C ILE A 254 -20.35 44.65 46.50
N LYS A 255 -20.72 44.40 45.24
CA LYS A 255 -19.90 43.59 44.31
C LYS A 255 -18.50 44.19 44.15
N VAL A 256 -18.40 45.48 43.83
CA VAL A 256 -17.10 46.17 43.66
C VAL A 256 -16.28 46.11 44.94
N LEU A 257 -16.91 46.30 46.11
CA LEU A 257 -16.22 46.23 47.41
C LEU A 257 -15.76 44.81 47.76
N THR A 258 -16.54 43.78 47.41
CA THR A 258 -16.18 42.38 47.68
C THR A 258 -15.18 41.79 46.68
N ASP A 259 -15.16 42.28 45.44
CA ASP A 259 -14.16 41.89 44.41
C ASP A 259 -12.84 42.66 44.56
N SER A 260 -12.82 43.75 45.34
CA SER A 260 -11.62 44.56 45.58
C SER A 260 -10.58 43.83 46.42
N GLN A 261 -9.31 43.85 45.99
CA GLN A 261 -8.18 43.32 46.77
C GLN A 261 -7.66 44.32 47.83
N VAL A 262 -8.29 45.48 47.98
CA VAL A 262 -7.84 46.53 48.91
C VAL A 262 -8.13 46.11 50.35
N LEU A 263 -7.08 45.91 51.15
CA LEU A 263 -7.18 45.66 52.58
C LEU A 263 -7.46 46.98 53.31
N VAL A 264 -8.65 47.10 53.91
CA VAL A 264 -8.97 48.20 54.81
C VAL A 264 -8.49 47.84 56.21
N THR A 265 -7.37 48.43 56.63
CA THR A 265 -6.92 48.35 58.02
C THR A 265 -7.69 49.37 58.86
N LEU A 266 -8.53 48.90 59.77
CA LEU A 266 -9.13 49.79 60.78
C LEU A 266 -8.00 50.31 61.68
N PRO A 267 -7.97 51.63 61.98
CA PRO A 267 -7.03 52.14 62.97
C PRO A 267 -7.28 51.40 64.29
N LYS A 268 -6.27 50.69 64.80
CA LYS A 268 -6.33 50.10 66.13
C LYS A 268 -6.71 51.22 67.09
N ASN A 269 -7.88 51.13 67.71
CA ASN A 269 -8.31 52.09 68.71
C ASN A 269 -7.20 52.19 69.77
N PRO A 270 -6.54 53.34 69.92
CA PRO A 270 -5.64 53.53 71.04
C PRO A 270 -6.52 53.71 72.27
N ARG A 271 -6.56 52.67 73.13
CA ARG A 271 -7.16 52.58 74.48
C ARG A 271 -8.52 51.89 74.54
N GLU A 272 -8.49 50.63 74.96
CA GLU A 272 -9.02 50.23 76.28
C GLU A 272 -7.86 49.65 77.09
#